data_AF-A0A813E7Z6-F1
#
_entry.id   AF-A0A813E7Z6-F1
#
_cell.length_a   1.000
_cell.length_b   1.000
_cell.length_c   1.000
_cell.angle_alpha   90.00
_cell.angle_beta   90.00
_cell.angle_gamma   90.00
#
_symmetry.space_group_name_H-M   'P 1'
#
loop_
_entity.id
_entity.type
_entity.pdbx_description
1 polymer ?
#
loop_
_entity_poly.entity_id
_entity_poly.type
_entity_poly.pdbx_seq_one_letter_code
_entity_poly.pdbx_strand_id
1 'polypeptide(L)'
;MHWVALATAAGVNVGDICQLRANDPARGEYGLFISSSGDSVPVQQMSSKEIDAFIDSLMKKKPTGPQGDEELLGADDTGDLRTLAVAYDPQGDRYRKFDEAVTICYETDFADWPLSGPRSVLFRLKALRKAGLTPMTQHSTWLEKSKMGKNDRSRHEHEVLARILETAVTYDQYNAPNSAAMERLIRRMMLIETAYKDSEVPQYDGSEYFMGEEEMAPDGSMVSPAVKKYTAERLKDEYAVMKEKRKAKEERVLKHPKKGDKADKAPEK
;
A
#
# COMPACT_ATOMS: atom_id res chain seq x y z
N MET A 1 41.75 6.14 -26.58
CA MET A 1 40.39 5.58 -26.50
C MET A 1 40.49 4.28 -25.74
N HIS A 2 39.69 4.13 -24.69
CA HIS A 2 39.67 2.98 -23.80
C HIS A 2 38.27 2.38 -23.81
N TRP A 3 38.16 1.06 -23.67
CA TRP A 3 36.88 0.41 -23.44
C TRP A 3 36.58 0.46 -21.96
N VAL A 4 35.44 1.04 -21.59
CA VAL A 4 35.06 1.31 -20.20
C VAL A 4 33.84 0.49 -19.87
N ALA A 5 33.87 -0.24 -18.76
CA ALA A 5 32.74 -1.02 -18.27
C ALA A 5 31.55 -0.11 -17.93
N LEU A 6 30.38 -0.45 -18.46
CA LEU A 6 29.12 0.26 -18.21
C LEU A 6 28.28 -0.37 -17.09
N ALA A 7 28.60 -1.59 -16.68
CA ALA A 7 27.92 -2.34 -15.63
C ALA A 7 28.94 -3.06 -14.74
N THR A 8 28.55 -3.36 -13.50
CA THR A 8 29.33 -4.20 -12.59
C THR A 8 29.04 -5.67 -12.85
N ALA A 9 30.07 -6.49 -12.93
CA ALA A 9 30.00 -7.95 -12.96
C ALA A 9 31.14 -8.54 -12.13
N ALA A 10 31.22 -9.87 -12.00
CA ALA A 10 32.21 -10.50 -11.13
C ALA A 10 33.65 -10.10 -11.51
N GLY A 11 34.26 -9.26 -10.69
CA GLY A 11 35.63 -8.75 -10.85
C GLY A 11 35.78 -7.54 -11.79
N VAL A 12 34.69 -6.93 -12.25
CA VAL A 12 34.71 -5.72 -13.09
C VAL A 12 33.70 -4.72 -12.53
N ASN A 13 34.13 -3.50 -12.21
CA ASN A 13 33.26 -2.43 -11.75
C ASN A 13 32.93 -1.46 -12.89
N VAL A 14 31.80 -0.76 -12.78
CA VAL A 14 31.49 0.36 -13.68
C VAL A 14 32.64 1.38 -13.66
N GLY A 15 33.11 1.78 -14.84
CA GLY A 15 34.24 2.71 -14.99
C GLY A 15 35.60 2.03 -15.16
N ASP A 16 35.71 0.72 -14.91
CA ASP A 16 36.96 0.00 -15.13
C ASP A 16 37.33 -0.03 -16.62
N ILE A 17 38.62 0.11 -16.91
CA ILE A 17 39.15 -0.01 -18.26
C ILE A 17 39.33 -1.48 -18.61
N CYS A 18 38.53 -1.96 -19.56
CA CYS A 18 38.57 -3.31 -20.08
C CYS A 18 39.43 -3.40 -21.35
N GLN A 19 40.08 -4.54 -21.56
CA GLN A 19 40.75 -4.84 -22.82
C GLN A 19 39.96 -5.91 -23.57
N LEU A 20 39.26 -5.51 -24.63
CA LEU A 20 38.57 -6.45 -25.51
C LEU A 20 39.58 -7.37 -26.21
N ARG A 21 39.26 -8.66 -26.24
CA ARG A 21 39.98 -9.67 -27.02
C ARG A 21 39.53 -9.60 -28.48
N ALA A 22 40.34 -10.16 -29.39
CA ALA A 22 40.05 -10.12 -30.83
C ALA A 22 38.70 -10.76 -31.23
N ASN A 23 38.16 -11.66 -30.41
CA ASN A 23 36.89 -12.35 -30.65
C ASN A 23 35.71 -11.75 -29.86
N ASP A 24 35.95 -10.71 -29.06
CA ASP A 24 34.89 -10.12 -28.27
C ASP A 24 33.94 -9.34 -29.20
N PRO A 25 32.60 -9.50 -29.06
CA PRO A 25 31.65 -8.79 -29.90
C PRO A 25 31.78 -7.28 -29.73
N ALA A 26 32.04 -6.56 -30.81
CA ALA A 26 32.05 -5.10 -30.83
C ALA A 26 31.34 -4.57 -32.07
N ARG A 27 30.59 -3.48 -31.90
CA ARG A 27 29.92 -2.75 -32.97
C ARG A 27 30.06 -1.24 -32.74
N GLY A 28 30.88 -0.60 -33.56
CA GLY A 28 31.18 0.83 -33.42
C GLY A 28 31.88 1.11 -32.08
N GLU A 29 31.33 2.03 -31.30
CA GLU A 29 31.87 2.43 -30.00
C GLU A 29 31.38 1.57 -28.83
N TYR A 30 30.58 0.52 -29.08
CA TYR A 30 30.07 -0.37 -28.05
C TYR A 30 30.56 -1.81 -28.25
N GLY A 31 30.77 -2.54 -27.17
CA GLY A 31 31.17 -3.94 -27.20
C GLY A 31 30.76 -4.72 -25.95
N LEU A 32 31.07 -6.01 -25.94
CA LEU A 32 30.87 -6.91 -24.82
C LEU A 32 32.22 -7.48 -24.39
N PHE A 33 32.68 -7.12 -23.20
CA PHE A 33 33.86 -7.69 -22.59
C PHE A 33 33.49 -8.96 -21.84
N ILE A 34 34.15 -10.07 -22.14
CA ILE A 34 33.96 -11.32 -21.39
C ILE A 34 34.97 -11.37 -20.25
N SER A 35 34.46 -11.22 -19.03
CA SER A 35 35.26 -11.27 -17.80
C SER A 35 35.91 -12.64 -17.58
N SER A 36 36.84 -12.73 -16.63
CA SER A 36 37.49 -14.00 -16.29
C SER A 36 36.54 -15.05 -15.70
N SER A 37 35.40 -14.63 -15.14
CA SER A 37 34.32 -15.53 -14.68
C SER A 37 33.43 -16.03 -15.81
N GLY A 38 33.56 -15.47 -17.02
CA GLY A 38 32.70 -15.78 -18.18
C GLY A 38 31.49 -14.85 -18.32
N ASP A 39 31.32 -13.88 -17.41
CA ASP A 39 30.22 -12.91 -17.49
C ASP A 39 30.46 -11.90 -18.62
N SER A 40 29.39 -11.57 -19.35
CA SER A 40 29.42 -10.56 -20.41
C SER A 40 29.15 -9.18 -19.83
N VAL A 41 30.12 -8.28 -19.94
CA VAL A 41 30.06 -6.91 -19.43
C VAL A 41 29.95 -5.93 -20.60
N PRO A 42 28.89 -5.11 -20.68
CA PRO A 42 28.79 -4.07 -21.71
C PRO A 42 29.91 -3.03 -21.52
N VAL A 43 30.59 -2.68 -22.61
CA VAL A 43 31.66 -1.67 -22.62
C VAL A 43 31.41 -0.61 -23.69
N GLN A 44 31.89 0.61 -23.45
CA GLN A 44 31.89 1.69 -24.42
C GLN A 44 33.29 2.26 -24.61
N GLN A 45 33.62 2.63 -25.85
CA GLN A 45 34.86 3.28 -26.19
C GLN A 45 34.78 4.76 -25.83
N MET A 46 35.66 5.21 -24.92
CA MET A 46 35.70 6.58 -24.42
C MET A 46 37.13 7.13 -24.41
N SER A 47 37.27 8.45 -24.52
CA SER A 47 38.52 9.16 -24.25
C SER A 47 38.74 9.32 -22.75
N SER A 48 39.99 9.49 -22.31
CA SER A 48 40.30 9.65 -20.88
C SER A 48 39.55 10.81 -20.22
N LYS A 49 39.25 11.89 -20.97
CA LYS A 49 38.46 13.03 -20.48
C LYS A 49 36.98 12.69 -20.28
N GLU A 50 36.44 11.79 -21.10
CA GLU A 50 35.05 11.34 -21.00
C GLU A 50 34.87 10.33 -19.86
N ILE A 51 35.91 9.55 -19.55
CA ILE A 51 35.91 8.62 -18.41
C ILE A 51 35.67 9.37 -17.09
N ASP A 52 36.42 10.45 -16.84
CA ASP A 52 36.28 11.23 -15.61
C ASP A 52 34.87 11.83 -15.49
N ALA A 53 34.35 12.38 -16.58
CA ALA A 53 32.99 12.94 -16.61
C ALA A 53 31.91 11.86 -16.42
N PHE A 54 32.13 10.66 -16.96
CA PHE A 54 31.24 9.51 -16.82
C PHE A 54 31.21 9.02 -15.37
N ILE A 55 32.38 8.83 -14.74
CA ILE A 55 32.51 8.45 -13.33
C ILE A 55 31.85 9.50 -12.43
N ASP A 56 32.11 10.79 -12.68
CA ASP A 56 31.47 11.89 -11.94
C ASP A 56 29.94 11.87 -12.08
N SER A 57 29.40 11.52 -13.24
CA SER A 57 27.95 11.43 -13.44
C SER A 57 27.33 10.29 -12.62
N LEU A 58 28.04 9.17 -12.48
CA LEU A 58 27.60 8.03 -11.68
C LEU A 58 27.64 8.34 -10.18
N MET A 59 28.68 9.03 -9.71
CA MET A 59 28.82 9.44 -8.31
C MET A 59 27.81 10.52 -7.89
N LYS A 60 27.30 11.32 -8.84
CA LYS A 60 26.27 12.34 -8.59
C LYS A 60 24.84 11.75 -8.51
N LYS A 61 24.60 10.53 -9.00
CA LYS A 61 23.35 9.80 -8.70
C LYS A 61 23.37 9.43 -7.21
N LYS A 62 22.55 10.12 -6.41
CA LYS A 62 22.43 9.92 -4.95
C LYS A 62 22.22 8.44 -4.62
N PRO A 63 22.91 7.88 -3.60
CA PRO A 63 22.68 6.53 -3.14
C PRO A 63 21.38 6.47 -2.33
N THR A 64 20.37 5.77 -2.84
CA THR A 64 19.20 5.35 -2.05
C THR A 64 19.52 4.05 -1.33
N GLY A 65 20.16 4.15 -0.17
CA GLY A 65 20.19 3.11 0.89
C GLY A 65 21.00 1.82 0.62
N PRO A 66 21.41 1.08 1.68
CA PRO A 66 22.33 -0.03 1.55
C PRO A 66 21.64 -1.39 1.34
N GLN A 67 22.03 -2.06 0.24
CA GLN A 67 22.38 -3.47 0.09
C GLN A 67 21.38 -4.57 0.49
N GLY A 68 20.64 -5.03 -0.51
CA GLY A 68 20.65 -6.43 -0.95
C GLY A 68 20.59 -6.41 -2.47
N ASP A 69 21.31 -7.30 -3.15
CA ASP A 69 21.39 -7.37 -4.61
C ASP A 69 20.03 -7.75 -5.20
N GLU A 70 19.13 -6.77 -5.32
CA GLU A 70 17.96 -6.79 -6.18
C GLU A 70 18.03 -5.51 -7.01
N GLU A 71 18.67 -5.63 -8.18
CA GLU A 71 18.29 -4.79 -9.30
C GLU A 71 16.78 -4.92 -9.42
N LEU A 72 16.07 -3.88 -8.96
CA LEU A 72 14.62 -3.81 -9.00
C LEU A 72 14.23 -3.78 -10.48
N LEU A 73 14.09 -4.95 -11.09
CA LEU A 73 13.58 -5.20 -12.44
C LEU A 73 12.13 -4.73 -12.49
N GLY A 74 11.91 -3.42 -12.54
CA GLY A 74 10.58 -2.87 -12.32
C GLY A 74 10.46 -1.37 -12.57
N ALA A 75 11.25 -0.81 -13.48
CA ALA A 75 10.92 0.45 -14.13
C ALA A 75 11.80 0.63 -15.37
N ASP A 76 11.48 -0.08 -16.44
CA ASP A 76 11.77 0.46 -17.77
C ASP A 76 11.04 1.82 -17.84
N ASP A 77 11.74 2.87 -18.25
CA ASP A 77 11.42 4.31 -18.11
C ASP A 77 10.15 4.80 -18.84
N THR A 78 9.20 3.90 -19.15
CA THR A 78 7.86 4.16 -19.71
C THR A 78 6.74 3.26 -19.16
N GLY A 79 7.01 2.37 -18.18
CA GLY A 79 6.04 1.39 -17.67
C GLY A 79 4.96 1.97 -16.74
N ASP A 80 3.74 1.45 -16.82
CA ASP A 80 2.67 1.75 -15.86
C ASP A 80 3.05 1.23 -14.47
N LEU A 81 3.02 2.10 -13.45
CA LEU A 81 3.36 1.78 -12.04
C LEU A 81 2.53 0.63 -11.44
N ARG A 82 1.45 0.25 -12.11
CA ARG A 82 0.54 -0.83 -11.72
C ARG A 82 0.97 -2.18 -12.28
N THR A 83 1.97 -2.25 -13.16
CA THR A 83 2.45 -3.51 -13.75
C THR A 83 3.82 -3.89 -13.20
N LEU A 84 4.01 -5.17 -12.85
CA LEU A 84 5.33 -5.72 -12.53
C LEU A 84 5.93 -6.38 -13.77
N ALA A 85 7.23 -6.62 -13.77
CA ALA A 85 7.87 -7.44 -14.79
C ALA A 85 7.21 -8.83 -14.83
N VAL A 86 7.00 -9.37 -16.02
CA VAL A 86 6.39 -10.69 -16.21
C VAL A 86 7.43 -11.78 -15.95
N ALA A 87 7.12 -12.70 -15.06
CA ALA A 87 7.84 -13.93 -14.77
C ALA A 87 7.09 -15.15 -15.33
N TYR A 88 7.84 -16.19 -15.58
CA TYR A 88 7.36 -17.50 -16.00
C TYR A 88 7.90 -18.54 -15.04
N ASP A 89 7.10 -19.56 -14.77
CA ASP A 89 7.53 -20.69 -13.96
C ASP A 89 8.45 -21.64 -14.75
N PRO A 90 9.03 -22.67 -14.12
CA PRO A 90 9.90 -23.63 -14.80
C PRO A 90 9.22 -24.39 -15.96
N GLN A 91 7.89 -24.41 -16.02
CA GLN A 91 7.08 -25.05 -17.06
C GLN A 91 6.86 -24.11 -18.25
N GLY A 92 7.23 -22.83 -18.13
CA GLY A 92 7.02 -21.80 -19.13
C GLY A 92 5.64 -21.17 -19.06
N ASP A 93 4.86 -21.46 -18.01
CA ASP A 93 3.57 -20.84 -17.79
C ASP A 93 3.75 -19.48 -17.10
N ARG A 94 2.92 -18.50 -17.46
CA ARG A 94 2.94 -17.19 -16.82
C ARG A 94 2.48 -17.34 -15.37
N TYR A 95 3.42 -17.24 -14.44
CA TYR A 95 3.13 -17.37 -13.03
C TYR A 95 4.27 -16.79 -12.18
N ARG A 96 3.89 -16.16 -11.07
CA ARG A 96 4.79 -15.77 -9.98
C ARG A 96 4.19 -16.23 -8.66
N LYS A 97 5.01 -16.82 -7.79
CA LYS A 97 4.57 -17.22 -6.45
C LYS A 97 4.15 -16.00 -5.65
N PHE A 98 3.08 -16.12 -4.86
CA PHE A 98 2.53 -15.01 -4.09
C PHE A 98 3.57 -14.31 -3.18
N ASP A 99 4.38 -15.08 -2.46
CA ASP A 99 5.42 -14.54 -1.58
C ASP A 99 6.46 -13.67 -2.32
N GLU A 100 6.89 -14.13 -3.49
CA GLU A 100 7.82 -13.40 -4.38
C GLU A 100 7.15 -12.15 -4.95
N ALA A 101 5.91 -12.27 -5.43
CA ALA A 101 5.15 -11.14 -5.97
C ALA A 101 4.96 -10.03 -4.93
N VAL A 102 4.60 -10.37 -3.68
CA VAL A 102 4.45 -9.38 -2.61
C VAL A 102 5.78 -8.74 -2.21
N THR A 103 6.91 -9.43 -2.39
CA THR A 103 8.24 -8.86 -2.09
C THR A 103 8.56 -7.67 -2.97
N ILE A 104 8.22 -7.76 -4.26
CA ILE A 104 8.50 -6.70 -5.23
C ILE A 104 7.35 -5.68 -5.37
N CYS A 105 6.19 -5.93 -4.76
CA CYS A 105 5.11 -4.94 -4.69
C CYS A 105 5.55 -3.71 -3.90
N TYR A 106 5.26 -2.54 -4.46
CA TYR A 106 5.55 -1.25 -3.84
C TYR A 106 4.38 -0.30 -4.01
N GLU A 107 4.37 0.74 -3.20
CA GLU A 107 3.30 1.73 -3.18
C GLU A 107 3.89 3.11 -3.46
N THR A 108 3.32 3.84 -4.41
CA THR A 108 3.74 5.17 -4.86
C THR A 108 2.61 6.16 -4.66
N ASP A 109 2.89 7.35 -4.13
CA ASP A 109 1.86 8.38 -3.94
C ASP A 109 1.34 8.95 -5.27
N PHE A 110 0.01 8.97 -5.41
CA PHE A 110 -0.69 9.60 -6.53
C PHE A 110 -1.35 10.89 -6.04
N ALA A 111 -1.07 12.01 -6.70
CA ALA A 111 -1.66 13.31 -6.33
C ALA A 111 -3.19 13.35 -6.58
N ASP A 112 -3.67 12.53 -7.49
CA ASP A 112 -5.06 12.41 -7.95
C ASP A 112 -5.72 11.10 -7.47
N TRP A 113 -5.24 10.52 -6.37
CA TRP A 113 -5.80 9.27 -5.83
C TRP A 113 -7.31 9.42 -5.52
N PRO A 114 -8.19 8.57 -6.08
CA PRO A 114 -9.63 8.82 -6.09
C PRO A 114 -10.37 8.35 -4.82
N LEU A 115 -9.67 7.78 -3.83
CA LEU A 115 -10.27 7.25 -2.60
C LEU A 115 -9.77 8.02 -1.39
N SER A 116 -10.69 8.43 -0.53
CA SER A 116 -10.32 9.03 0.75
C SER A 116 -9.78 7.99 1.74
N GLY A 117 -8.94 8.44 2.67
CA GLY A 117 -8.38 7.61 3.74
C GLY A 117 -7.13 6.82 3.32
N PRO A 118 -6.53 6.07 4.25
CA PRO A 118 -5.26 5.37 4.02
C PRO A 118 -5.39 4.24 3.01
N ARG A 119 -4.30 3.95 2.30
CA ARG A 119 -4.20 2.76 1.44
C ARG A 119 -3.98 1.50 2.28
N SER A 120 -4.58 0.41 1.84
CA SER A 120 -4.67 -0.84 2.61
C SER A 120 -4.14 -2.05 1.86
N VAL A 121 -4.05 -1.99 0.53
CA VAL A 121 -3.62 -3.15 -0.29
C VAL A 121 -2.22 -3.63 0.09
N LEU A 122 -1.21 -2.76 0.14
CA LEU A 122 0.17 -3.20 0.45
C LEU A 122 0.26 -3.79 1.86
N PHE A 123 -0.42 -3.17 2.83
CA PHE A 123 -0.52 -3.70 4.18
C PHE A 123 -1.12 -5.11 4.17
N ARG A 124 -2.24 -5.30 3.48
CA ARG A 124 -2.94 -6.59 3.40
C ARG A 124 -2.05 -7.68 2.80
N LEU A 125 -1.40 -7.38 1.67
CA LEU A 125 -0.49 -8.31 1.00
C LEU A 125 0.68 -8.71 1.92
N LYS A 126 1.34 -7.75 2.57
CA LYS A 126 2.43 -8.01 3.51
C LYS A 126 1.98 -8.83 4.72
N ALA A 127 0.76 -8.58 5.23
CA ALA A 127 0.20 -9.33 6.35
C ALA A 127 -0.07 -10.80 5.97
N LEU A 128 -0.64 -11.04 4.78
CA LEU A 128 -0.85 -12.40 4.24
C LEU A 128 0.47 -13.14 4.09
N ARG A 129 1.45 -12.49 3.44
CA ARG A 129 2.81 -13.01 3.26
C ARG A 129 3.44 -13.40 4.59
N LYS A 130 3.42 -12.49 5.58
CA LYS A 130 3.98 -12.72 6.92
C LYS A 130 3.32 -13.90 7.63
N ALA A 131 2.04 -14.14 7.38
CA ALA A 131 1.31 -15.28 7.93
C ALA A 131 1.51 -16.59 7.14
N GLY A 132 2.26 -16.56 6.03
CA GLY A 132 2.42 -17.71 5.13
C GLY A 132 1.12 -18.08 4.40
N LEU A 133 0.23 -17.12 4.19
CA LEU A 133 -1.08 -17.33 3.55
C LEU A 133 -1.13 -16.70 2.17
N THR A 134 -1.84 -17.34 1.24
CA THR A 134 -2.35 -16.69 0.03
C THR A 134 -3.75 -16.11 0.29
N PRO A 135 -4.30 -15.25 -0.58
CA PRO A 135 -5.66 -14.75 -0.43
C PRO A 135 -6.71 -15.87 -0.30
N MET A 136 -6.62 -16.93 -1.10
CA MET A 136 -7.54 -18.07 -1.00
C MET A 136 -7.36 -18.86 0.29
N THR A 137 -6.13 -19.13 0.73
CA THR A 137 -5.91 -19.81 2.02
C THR A 137 -6.41 -18.97 3.19
N GLN A 138 -6.24 -17.65 3.11
CA GLN A 138 -6.79 -16.76 4.12
C GLN A 138 -8.32 -16.75 4.10
N HIS A 139 -8.95 -16.76 2.93
CA HIS A 139 -10.40 -16.90 2.83
C HIS A 139 -10.90 -18.16 3.55
N SER A 140 -10.30 -19.32 3.30
CA SER A 140 -10.64 -20.56 4.01
C SER A 140 -10.44 -20.44 5.53
N THR A 141 -9.31 -19.86 5.95
CA THR A 141 -8.99 -19.62 7.38
C THR A 141 -10.01 -18.69 8.04
N TRP A 142 -10.46 -17.65 7.33
CA TRP A 142 -11.47 -16.73 7.82
C TRP A 142 -12.85 -17.40 7.89
N LEU A 143 -13.23 -18.23 6.92
CA LEU A 143 -14.48 -18.98 6.97
C LEU A 143 -14.56 -19.92 8.18
N GLU A 144 -13.44 -20.53 8.58
CA GLU A 144 -13.36 -21.39 9.78
C GLU A 144 -13.53 -20.60 11.08
N LYS A 145 -13.02 -19.35 11.12
CA LYS A 145 -13.03 -18.50 12.32
C LYS A 145 -14.25 -17.59 12.42
N SER A 146 -14.89 -17.29 11.30
CA SER A 146 -16.08 -16.44 11.25
C SER A 146 -17.30 -17.19 11.77
N LYS A 147 -18.24 -16.47 12.37
CA LYS A 147 -19.52 -17.02 12.82
C LYS A 147 -20.57 -17.07 11.68
N MET A 148 -20.11 -17.10 10.43
CA MET A 148 -20.98 -16.92 9.27
C MET A 148 -21.79 -18.19 8.98
N GLY A 149 -23.07 -18.04 8.61
CA GLY A 149 -23.88 -19.17 8.14
C GLY A 149 -23.34 -19.77 6.84
N LYS A 150 -23.54 -21.07 6.61
CA LYS A 150 -23.02 -21.78 5.41
C LYS A 150 -23.56 -21.25 4.07
N ASN A 151 -24.77 -20.69 4.09
CA ASN A 151 -25.45 -20.17 2.89
C ASN A 151 -25.37 -18.64 2.79
N ASP A 152 -24.50 -18.00 3.56
CA ASP A 152 -24.36 -16.55 3.52
C ASP A 152 -23.70 -16.10 2.21
N ARG A 153 -24.30 -15.10 1.54
CA ARG A 153 -23.79 -14.56 0.27
C ARG A 153 -22.35 -14.04 0.39
N SER A 154 -21.98 -13.54 1.56
CA SER A 154 -20.70 -12.90 1.84
C SER A 154 -19.56 -13.91 1.78
N ARG A 155 -19.85 -15.22 1.94
CA ARG A 155 -18.88 -16.30 1.68
C ARG A 155 -18.43 -16.28 0.24
N HIS A 156 -19.39 -16.32 -0.68
CA HIS A 156 -19.14 -16.32 -2.12
C HIS A 156 -18.52 -15.00 -2.60
N GLU A 157 -19.01 -13.87 -2.07
CA GLU A 157 -18.44 -12.57 -2.37
C GLU A 157 -16.96 -12.51 -1.95
N HIS A 158 -16.63 -12.85 -0.71
CA HIS A 158 -15.25 -12.86 -0.23
C HIS A 158 -14.38 -13.85 -0.99
N GLU A 159 -14.91 -15.02 -1.36
CA GLU A 159 -14.18 -16.00 -2.18
C GLU A 159 -13.78 -15.40 -3.53
N VAL A 160 -14.73 -14.74 -4.21
CA VAL A 160 -14.46 -14.08 -5.50
C VAL A 160 -13.44 -12.96 -5.35
N LEU A 161 -13.55 -12.12 -4.31
CA LEU A 161 -12.57 -11.05 -4.06
C LEU A 161 -11.17 -11.63 -3.79
N ALA A 162 -11.08 -12.74 -3.03
CA ALA A 162 -9.82 -13.43 -2.77
C ALA A 162 -9.20 -14.01 -4.06
N ARG A 163 -10.00 -14.65 -4.92
CA ARG A 163 -9.54 -15.16 -6.22
C ARG A 163 -9.06 -14.04 -7.13
N ILE A 164 -9.78 -12.92 -7.20
CA ILE A 164 -9.35 -11.76 -8.00
C ILE A 164 -8.01 -11.24 -7.49
N LEU A 165 -7.84 -11.07 -6.18
CA LEU A 165 -6.56 -10.61 -5.62
C LEU A 165 -5.41 -11.57 -5.91
N GLU A 166 -5.63 -12.87 -5.75
CA GLU A 166 -4.61 -13.88 -5.99
C GLU A 166 -4.20 -13.91 -7.46
N THR A 167 -5.16 -14.02 -8.38
CA THR A 167 -4.89 -14.00 -9.83
C THR A 167 -4.21 -12.71 -10.27
N ALA A 168 -4.65 -11.56 -9.78
CA ALA A 168 -4.04 -10.27 -10.10
C ALA A 168 -2.56 -10.25 -9.71
N VAL A 169 -2.21 -10.81 -8.54
CA VAL A 169 -0.83 -10.79 -8.03
C VAL A 169 0.04 -11.89 -8.65
N THR A 170 -0.49 -13.10 -8.85
CA THR A 170 0.32 -14.27 -9.26
C THR A 170 0.35 -14.50 -10.76
N TYR A 171 -0.77 -14.30 -11.45
CA TYR A 171 -0.88 -14.55 -12.90
C TYR A 171 -0.68 -13.26 -13.70
N ASP A 172 -1.47 -12.22 -13.39
CA ASP A 172 -1.35 -10.92 -14.08
C ASP A 172 -0.10 -10.16 -13.65
N GLN A 173 0.48 -10.53 -12.49
CA GLN A 173 1.69 -9.93 -11.92
C GLN A 173 1.53 -8.41 -11.80
N TYR A 174 0.39 -8.04 -11.25
CA TYR A 174 -0.06 -6.68 -11.08
C TYR A 174 0.47 -6.10 -9.76
N ASN A 175 1.02 -4.90 -9.81
CA ASN A 175 1.39 -4.12 -8.63
C ASN A 175 0.12 -3.50 -8.01
N ALA A 176 -0.69 -4.37 -7.39
CA ALA A 176 -2.00 -4.04 -6.85
C ALA A 176 -2.06 -2.81 -5.94
N PRO A 177 -1.05 -2.49 -5.09
CA PRO A 177 -1.05 -1.29 -4.25
C PRO A 177 -1.24 0.04 -5.00
N ASN A 178 -0.79 0.10 -6.25
CA ASN A 178 -0.89 1.31 -7.07
C ASN A 178 -2.22 1.40 -7.84
N SER A 179 -3.18 0.53 -7.53
CA SER A 179 -4.47 0.46 -8.23
C SER A 179 -5.64 0.80 -7.32
N ALA A 180 -6.36 1.87 -7.67
CA ALA A 180 -7.58 2.26 -6.98
C ALA A 180 -8.68 1.18 -7.03
N ALA A 181 -8.74 0.39 -8.12
CA ALA A 181 -9.68 -0.72 -8.23
C ALA A 181 -9.38 -1.83 -7.22
N MET A 182 -8.09 -2.17 -7.05
CA MET A 182 -7.68 -3.15 -6.05
C MET A 182 -7.85 -2.63 -4.63
N GLU A 183 -7.66 -1.33 -4.41
CA GLU A 183 -7.94 -0.70 -3.11
C GLU A 183 -9.43 -0.79 -2.74
N ARG A 184 -10.35 -0.54 -3.68
CA ARG A 184 -11.80 -0.74 -3.45
C ARG A 184 -12.12 -2.20 -3.10
N LEU A 185 -11.53 -3.13 -3.84
CA LEU A 185 -11.71 -4.56 -3.62
C LEU A 185 -11.25 -4.97 -2.21
N ILE A 186 -10.06 -4.53 -1.79
CA ILE A 186 -9.50 -4.87 -0.48
C ILE A 186 -10.28 -4.23 0.66
N ARG A 187 -10.71 -2.97 0.49
CA ARG A 187 -11.59 -2.29 1.46
C ARG A 187 -12.92 -3.04 1.61
N ARG A 188 -13.51 -3.51 0.51
CA ARG A 188 -14.73 -4.34 0.56
C ARG A 188 -14.49 -5.66 1.29
N MET A 189 -13.37 -6.32 1.04
CA MET A 189 -13.01 -7.57 1.72
C MET A 189 -12.83 -7.35 3.24
N MET A 190 -12.10 -6.31 3.64
CA MET A 190 -11.92 -5.93 5.05
C MET A 190 -13.24 -5.55 5.74
N LEU A 191 -14.13 -4.86 5.02
CA LEU A 191 -15.46 -4.50 5.51
C LEU A 191 -16.30 -5.76 5.79
N ILE A 192 -16.30 -6.74 4.88
CA ILE A 192 -16.98 -8.02 5.10
C ILE A 192 -16.40 -8.71 6.34
N GLU A 193 -15.07 -8.83 6.44
CA GLU A 193 -14.44 -9.47 7.60
C GLU A 193 -14.80 -8.79 8.93
N THR A 194 -14.84 -7.45 8.93
CA THR A 194 -15.18 -6.65 10.11
C THR A 194 -16.65 -6.80 10.49
N ALA A 195 -17.55 -6.85 9.50
CA ALA A 195 -18.98 -6.98 9.72
C ALA A 195 -19.36 -8.29 10.45
N TYR A 196 -18.55 -9.34 10.29
CA TYR A 196 -18.76 -10.66 10.92
C TYR A 196 -17.84 -10.95 12.11
N LYS A 197 -17.11 -9.94 12.61
CA LYS A 197 -16.15 -10.14 13.70
C LYS A 197 -16.82 -10.64 14.97
N ASP A 198 -17.94 -10.02 15.35
CA ASP A 198 -18.58 -10.26 16.65
C ASP A 198 -19.98 -10.89 16.53
N SER A 199 -20.60 -10.83 15.35
CA SER A 199 -22.00 -11.21 15.10
C SER A 199 -22.16 -12.14 13.89
N GLU A 200 -23.17 -13.02 13.94
CA GLU A 200 -23.61 -13.81 12.77
C GLU A 200 -24.39 -12.95 11.78
N VAL A 201 -25.07 -11.90 12.27
CA VAL A 201 -25.74 -10.90 11.45
C VAL A 201 -24.71 -9.81 11.13
N PRO A 202 -24.39 -9.55 9.86
CA PRO A 202 -23.37 -8.59 9.50
C PRO A 202 -23.81 -7.17 9.85
N GLN A 203 -22.88 -6.40 10.43
CA GLN A 203 -23.06 -4.97 10.70
C GLN A 203 -22.17 -4.16 9.75
N TYR A 204 -22.80 -3.37 8.88
CA TYR A 204 -22.12 -2.52 7.88
C TYR A 204 -22.16 -1.03 8.26
N ASP A 205 -22.41 -0.72 9.52
CA ASP A 205 -22.42 0.66 10.00
C ASP A 205 -21.05 1.30 9.76
N GLY A 206 -21.05 2.47 9.12
CA GLY A 206 -19.81 3.17 8.75
C GLY A 206 -19.09 2.59 7.53
N SER A 207 -19.75 1.78 6.70
CA SER A 207 -19.20 1.25 5.46
C SER A 207 -18.63 2.33 4.52
N GLU A 208 -19.21 3.51 4.53
CA GLU A 208 -18.76 4.69 3.77
C GLU A 208 -17.33 5.10 4.13
N TYR A 209 -16.94 4.97 5.40
CA TYR A 209 -15.58 5.28 5.86
C TYR A 209 -14.57 4.22 5.42
N PHE A 210 -15.00 2.97 5.31
CA PHE A 210 -14.18 1.89 4.73
C PHE A 210 -13.98 2.11 3.23
N MET A 211 -15.06 2.38 2.50
CA MET A 211 -15.03 2.47 1.04
C MET A 211 -14.37 3.76 0.52
N GLY A 212 -14.28 4.80 1.34
CA GLY A 212 -13.67 6.08 0.96
C GLY A 212 -14.51 6.88 -0.03
N GLU A 213 -15.82 6.65 -0.04
CA GLU A 213 -16.78 7.32 -0.93
C GLU A 213 -17.36 8.54 -0.22
N GLU A 214 -16.74 9.72 -0.41
CA GLU A 214 -17.20 10.95 0.26
C GLU A 214 -18.24 11.74 -0.55
N GLU A 215 -18.29 11.52 -1.86
CA GLU A 215 -19.10 12.32 -2.80
C GLU A 215 -20.59 11.99 -2.75
N MET A 216 -20.93 10.70 -2.59
CA MET A 216 -22.31 10.23 -2.52
C MET A 216 -22.58 9.67 -1.12
N ALA A 217 -23.54 10.24 -0.42
CA ALA A 217 -24.01 9.67 0.85
C ALA A 217 -24.82 8.39 0.61
N PRO A 218 -24.99 7.53 1.63
CA PRO A 218 -25.76 6.28 1.51
C PRO A 218 -27.21 6.46 1.07
N ASP A 219 -27.80 7.63 1.30
CA ASP A 219 -29.15 8.01 0.88
C ASP A 219 -29.22 8.56 -0.56
N GLY A 220 -28.10 8.56 -1.27
CA GLY A 220 -27.96 9.12 -2.62
C GLY A 220 -27.79 10.64 -2.66
N SER A 221 -27.71 11.32 -1.51
CA SER A 221 -27.48 12.76 -1.50
C SER A 221 -26.04 13.08 -1.90
N MET A 222 -25.88 14.11 -2.75
CA MET A 222 -24.60 14.62 -3.19
C MET A 222 -24.32 15.93 -2.47
N VAL A 223 -23.52 15.85 -1.40
CA VAL A 223 -23.13 17.02 -0.61
C VAL A 223 -21.62 17.16 -0.68
N SER A 224 -21.15 18.35 -1.05
CA SER A 224 -19.71 18.64 -1.16
C SER A 224 -18.97 18.26 0.15
N PRO A 225 -17.85 17.52 0.06
CA PRO A 225 -17.04 17.18 1.24
C PRO A 225 -16.59 18.42 2.03
N ALA A 226 -16.29 19.53 1.35
CA ALA A 226 -15.91 20.79 2.00
C ALA A 226 -17.04 21.35 2.87
N VAL A 227 -18.29 21.30 2.39
CA VAL A 227 -19.47 21.75 3.15
C VAL A 227 -19.77 20.79 4.30
N LYS A 228 -19.63 19.48 4.10
CA LYS A 228 -19.76 18.47 5.18
C LYS A 228 -18.74 18.76 6.29
N LYS A 229 -17.47 18.98 5.93
CA LYS A 229 -16.39 19.29 6.87
C LYS A 229 -16.66 20.57 7.66
N TYR A 230 -17.00 21.67 6.96
CA TYR A 230 -17.34 22.93 7.61
C TYR A 230 -18.51 22.79 8.59
N THR A 231 -19.57 22.09 8.20
CA THR A 231 -20.76 21.89 9.05
C THR A 231 -20.41 21.01 10.26
N ALA A 232 -19.63 19.94 10.07
CA ALA A 232 -19.16 19.09 11.16
C ALA A 232 -18.28 19.83 12.16
N GLU A 233 -17.38 20.71 11.68
CA GLU A 233 -16.56 21.58 12.53
C GLU A 233 -17.45 22.53 13.35
N ARG A 234 -18.45 23.17 12.74
CA ARG A 234 -19.39 24.06 13.45
C ARG A 234 -20.20 23.34 14.50
N LEU A 235 -20.74 22.16 14.19
CA LEU A 235 -21.46 21.33 15.14
C LEU A 235 -20.56 20.92 16.31
N LYS A 236 -19.31 20.52 16.04
CA LYS A 236 -18.34 20.17 17.08
C LYS A 236 -18.05 21.34 18.01
N ASP A 237 -17.87 22.54 17.46
CA ASP A 237 -17.66 23.77 18.23
C ASP A 237 -18.88 24.09 19.11
N GLU A 238 -20.09 23.97 18.56
CA GLU A 238 -21.34 24.17 19.32
C GLU A 238 -21.50 23.14 20.45
N TYR A 239 -21.18 21.86 20.20
CA TYR A 239 -21.20 20.82 21.23
C TYR A 239 -20.17 21.10 22.34
N ALA A 240 -18.97 21.57 21.99
CA ALA A 240 -17.95 21.96 22.96
C ALA A 240 -18.47 23.10 23.85
N VAL A 241 -19.07 24.14 23.25
CA VAL A 241 -19.69 25.25 23.99
C VAL A 241 -20.82 24.76 24.90
N MET A 242 -21.70 23.89 24.41
CA MET A 242 -22.79 23.32 25.22
C MET A 242 -22.28 22.49 26.40
N LYS A 243 -21.23 21.69 26.19
CA LYS A 243 -20.60 20.89 27.25
C LYS A 243 -20.01 21.79 28.33
N GLU A 244 -19.30 22.86 27.96
CA GLU A 244 -18.75 23.83 28.92
C GLU A 244 -19.85 24.61 29.66
N LYS A 245 -20.92 25.00 28.98
CA LYS A 245 -22.10 25.61 29.63
C LYS A 245 -22.74 24.68 30.66
N ARG A 246 -22.85 23.38 30.35
CA ARG A 246 -23.40 22.37 31.27
C ARG A 246 -22.52 22.24 32.52
N LYS A 247 -21.20 22.08 32.35
CA LYS A 247 -20.24 22.03 33.46
C LYS A 247 -20.33 23.29 34.33
N ALA A 248 -20.35 24.48 33.72
CA ALA A 248 -20.46 25.74 34.45
C ALA A 248 -21.77 25.86 35.25
N LYS A 249 -22.88 25.32 34.73
CA LYS A 249 -24.15 25.27 35.45
C LYS A 249 -24.09 24.29 36.63
N GLU A 250 -23.51 23.12 36.44
CA GLU A 250 -23.31 22.11 37.50
C GLU A 250 -22.40 22.65 38.62
N GLU A 251 -21.31 23.35 38.28
CA GLU A 251 -20.44 24.02 39.27
C GLU A 251 -21.16 25.12 40.07
N ARG A 252 -22.04 25.90 39.41
CA ARG A 252 -22.83 26.93 40.09
C ARG A 252 -23.82 26.34 41.10
N VAL A 253 -24.41 25.19 40.79
CA VAL A 253 -25.32 24.48 41.71
C VAL A 253 -24.55 23.92 42.90
N LEU A 254 -23.34 23.38 42.70
CA LEU A 254 -22.48 22.88 43.78
C LEU A 254 -21.96 23.99 44.70
N LYS A 255 -21.72 25.20 44.18
CA LYS A 255 -21.26 26.36 44.98
C LYS A 255 -22.34 27.01 45.84
N HIS A 256 -23.63 26.73 45.60
CA HIS A 256 -24.73 27.20 46.44
C HIS A 256 -25.48 26.03 47.09
N PRO A 257 -24.96 25.46 48.20
CA PRO A 257 -25.74 24.50 48.97
C PRO A 257 -27.02 25.18 49.49
N LYS A 258 -28.18 24.57 49.23
CA LYS A 258 -29.49 25.05 49.70
C LYS A 258 -29.43 25.26 51.22
N LYS A 259 -29.44 26.53 51.63
CA LYS A 259 -29.46 26.92 53.04
C LYS A 259 -30.91 26.92 53.52
N GLY A 260 -31.30 25.84 54.19
CA GLY A 260 -32.42 25.82 55.12
C GLY A 260 -33.54 24.85 54.78
N ASP A 261 -33.60 23.75 55.53
CA ASP A 261 -34.86 23.32 56.13
C ASP A 261 -34.73 23.52 57.64
N LYS A 262 -35.29 24.63 58.14
CA LYS A 262 -35.51 24.84 59.56
C LYS A 262 -36.65 23.92 59.97
N ALA A 263 -36.36 22.98 60.87
CA ALA A 263 -37.38 22.17 61.53
C ALA A 263 -38.35 23.08 62.29
N ASP A 264 -39.61 23.12 61.83
CA ASP A 264 -40.75 23.62 62.58
C ASP A 264 -40.92 22.74 63.83
N LYS A 265 -40.60 23.31 65.01
CA LYS A 265 -41.08 22.80 66.29
C LYS A 265 -42.41 23.47 66.58
N ALA A 266 -43.49 22.69 66.48
CA ALA A 266 -44.83 23.05 66.92
C ALA A 266 -44.88 23.29 68.45
N PRO A 267 -45.75 24.17 68.96
CA PRO A 267 -45.93 24.37 70.40
C PRO A 267 -47.04 23.47 71.00
N GLU A 268 -46.82 23.11 72.27
CA GLU A 268 -47.74 22.69 73.35
C GLU A 268 -48.62 21.42 73.19
N LYS A 269 -48.45 20.48 74.13
CA LYS A 269 -49.12 20.47 75.44
C LYS A 269 -48.38 19.59 76.44
#